data_AF-A0A0K2TRU1-F1
#
_entry.id   AF-A0A0K2TRU1-F1
#
_cell.length_a   1.000
_cell.length_b   1.000
_cell.length_c   1.000
_cell.angle_alpha   90.00
_cell.angle_beta   90.00
_cell.angle_gamma   90.00
#
_symmetry.space_group_name_H-M   'P 1'
#
loop_
_entity.id
_entity.type
_entity.pdbx_description
1 polymer ?
#
loop_
_entity_poly.entity_id
_entity_poly.type
_entity_poly.pdbx_seq_one_letter_code
_entity_poly.pdbx_strand_id
1 'polypeptide(L)'
;MTYDNFLNLLKPFGQHANPSVQRPVLMVLDNHASHCSKSSIIFCRENQITLLSFLPLCSHEMQPLDNSMYGPFQSCFGDVVQGFC
;
A
#
# COMPACT_ATOMS: atom_id res chain seq x y z
N MET A 1 -5.92 -6.96 -6.76
CA MET A 1 -4.50 -7.13 -7.17
C MET A 1 -4.17 -8.62 -7.21
N THR A 2 -3.37 -9.12 -8.16
CA THR A 2 -2.86 -10.51 -8.17
C THR A 2 -1.45 -10.56 -7.57
N TYR A 3 -0.97 -11.76 -7.20
CA TYR A 3 0.38 -11.95 -6.66
C TYR A 3 1.48 -11.39 -7.59
N ASP A 4 1.40 -11.69 -8.89
CA ASP A 4 2.40 -11.27 -9.87
C ASP A 4 2.38 -9.75 -10.09
N ASN A 5 1.18 -9.17 -10.10
CA ASN A 5 1.03 -7.72 -10.27
C ASN A 5 1.64 -6.95 -9.10
N PHE A 6 1.54 -7.47 -7.87
CA PHE A 6 2.15 -6.82 -6.71
C PHE A 6 3.68 -6.80 -6.80
N LEU A 7 4.31 -7.92 -7.16
CA LEU A 7 5.76 -7.97 -7.35
C LEU A 7 6.22 -7.04 -8.49
N ASN A 8 5.46 -6.96 -9.57
CA ASN A 8 5.76 -6.04 -10.68
C ASN A 8 5.65 -4.57 -10.27
N LEU A 9 4.81 -4.23 -9.29
CA LEU A 9 4.72 -2.89 -8.71
C LEU A 9 5.87 -2.62 -7.71
N LEU A 10 6.27 -3.62 -6.93
CA LEU A 10 7.36 -3.48 -5.95
C LEU A 10 8.71 -3.13 -6.57
N LYS A 11 9.02 -3.65 -7.76
CA LYS A 11 10.27 -3.38 -8.47
C LYS A 11 10.50 -1.89 -8.76
N PRO A 12 9.61 -1.19 -9.49
CA PRO A 12 9.75 0.25 -9.73
C PRO A 12 9.61 1.06 -8.45
N PHE A 13 8.78 0.62 -7.48
CA PHE A 13 8.69 1.26 -6.18
C PHE A 13 10.04 1.24 -5.45
N GLY A 14 10.71 0.09 -5.38
CA GLY A 14 12.02 -0.03 -4.72
C GLY A 14 13.08 0.85 -5.37
N GLN A 15 13.08 0.97 -6.69
CA GLN A 15 13.97 1.89 -7.42
C GLN A 15 13.72 3.35 -7.06
N HIS A 16 12.45 3.77 -7.03
CA HIS A 16 12.07 5.14 -6.72
C HIS A 16 12.31 5.47 -5.23
N ALA A 17 11.90 4.58 -4.34
CA ALA A 17 12.03 4.74 -2.90
C ALA A 17 13.50 4.66 -2.46
N ASN A 18 14.40 4.07 -3.26
CA ASN A 18 15.83 3.89 -3.01
C ASN A 18 16.17 3.59 -1.53
N PRO A 19 15.64 2.48 -1.00
CA PRO A 19 15.87 2.05 0.37
C PRO A 19 17.33 1.65 0.60
N SER A 20 17.84 1.93 1.79
CA SER A 20 19.19 1.58 2.21
C SER A 20 19.21 1.27 3.70
N VAL A 21 20.31 0.73 4.22
CA VAL A 21 20.46 0.48 5.66
C VAL A 21 20.32 1.79 6.47
N GLN A 22 20.78 2.91 5.92
CA GLN A 22 20.69 4.23 6.55
C GLN A 22 19.30 4.86 6.40
N ARG A 23 18.54 4.43 5.40
CA ARG A 23 17.19 4.93 5.10
C ARG A 23 16.26 3.76 4.74
N PRO A 24 15.87 2.94 5.74
CA PRO A 24 14.96 1.83 5.51
C PRO A 24 13.58 2.35 5.16
N VAL A 25 12.81 1.54 4.43
CA VAL A 25 11.43 1.87 4.06
C VAL A 25 10.47 0.96 4.80
N LEU A 26 9.49 1.54 5.49
CA LEU A 26 8.35 0.82 6.04
C LEU A 26 7.18 0.92 5.07
N MET A 27 6.73 -0.22 4.55
CA MET A 27 5.55 -0.32 3.71
C MET A 27 4.40 -0.90 4.52
N VAL A 28 3.34 -0.10 4.67
CA VAL A 28 2.13 -0.47 5.39
C VAL A 28 1.10 -0.96 4.37
N LEU A 29 0.54 -2.14 4.61
CA LEU A 29 -0.35 -2.84 3.68
C LEU A 29 -1.66 -3.24 4.37
N ASP A 30 -2.71 -3.40 3.56
CA ASP A 30 -3.85 -4.21 3.99
C ASP A 30 -3.45 -5.69 4.03
N ASN A 31 -4.19 -6.49 4.79
CA ASN A 31 -3.95 -7.93 4.88
C ASN A 31 -4.53 -8.71 3.68
N HIS A 32 -4.56 -8.09 2.50
CA HIS A 32 -5.06 -8.76 1.31
C HIS A 32 -4.07 -9.84 0.84
N ALA A 33 -4.60 -11.01 0.49
CA ALA A 33 -3.80 -12.21 0.21
C ALA A 33 -2.71 -11.97 -0.84
N SER A 34 -2.98 -11.13 -1.86
CA SER A 34 -2.02 -10.83 -2.93
C SER A 34 -0.67 -10.26 -2.46
N HIS A 35 -0.64 -9.63 -1.27
CA HIS A 35 0.58 -9.07 -0.69
C HIS A 35 1.50 -10.12 -0.05
N CYS A 36 0.95 -11.28 0.29
CA CYS A 36 1.63 -12.33 1.04
C CYS A 36 2.36 -13.35 0.14
N SER A 37 2.69 -12.97 -1.10
CA SER A 37 3.45 -13.84 -1.99
C SER A 37 4.89 -14.02 -1.48
N LYS A 38 5.41 -15.25 -1.55
CA LYS A 38 6.79 -15.55 -1.13
C LYS A 38 7.81 -14.68 -1.88
N SER A 39 7.62 -14.51 -3.19
CA SER A 39 8.51 -13.71 -4.04
C SER A 39 8.52 -12.23 -3.65
N SER A 40 7.36 -11.67 -3.30
CA SER A 40 7.24 -10.29 -2.83
C SER A 40 7.92 -10.09 -1.48
N ILE A 41 7.74 -11.02 -0.55
CA ILE A 41 8.35 -10.94 0.80
C ILE A 41 9.88 -11.03 0.70
N ILE A 42 10.41 -11.94 -0.13
CA ILE A 42 11.86 -12.08 -0.35
C ILE A 42 12.41 -10.79 -0.96
N PHE A 43 11.79 -10.28 -2.02
CA PHE A 43 12.22 -9.04 -2.67
C PHE A 43 12.28 -7.86 -1.68
N CYS A 44 11.23 -7.66 -0.87
CA CYS A 44 11.20 -6.58 0.11
C CYS A 44 12.33 -6.72 1.14
N ARG A 45 12.54 -7.94 1.66
CA ARG A 45 13.60 -8.22 2.64
C ARG A 45 14.99 -7.93 2.09
N GLU A 46 15.28 -8.34 0.86
CA GLU A 46 16.57 -8.12 0.20
C GLU A 46 16.83 -6.63 -0.07
N ASN A 47 15.77 -5.85 -0.28
CA ASN A 47 15.86 -4.43 -0.61
C ASN A 47 15.60 -3.49 0.58
N GLN A 48 15.76 -3.93 1.83
CA GLN A 48 15.56 -3.08 3.02
C GLN A 48 14.17 -2.42 3.11
N ILE A 49 13.14 -3.13 2.62
CA ILE A 49 11.73 -2.76 2.74
C ILE A 49 11.09 -3.65 3.80
N THR A 50 10.68 -3.06 4.93
CA THR A 50 9.93 -3.75 5.98
C THR A 50 8.45 -3.70 5.65
N LEU A 51 7.78 -4.85 5.66
CA LEU A 51 6.34 -4.95 5.46
C LEU A 51 5.62 -4.98 6.82
N LEU A 52 4.60 -4.13 6.98
CA LEU A 52 3.67 -4.14 8.11
C LEU A 52 2.24 -4.35 7.58
N SER A 53 1.58 -5.42 8.01
CA SER A 53 0.19 -5.71 7.67
C SER A 53 -0.71 -5.51 8.89
N PHE A 54 -1.87 -4.88 8.71
CA PHE A 54 -2.83 -4.67 9.79
C PHE A 54 -3.73 -5.88 10.04
N LEU A 55 -4.26 -5.99 11.27
CA LEU A 55 -5.26 -7.01 11.57
C LEU A 55 -6.56 -6.75 10.78
N PRO A 56 -7.27 -7.81 10.34
CA PRO A 56 -8.38 -7.75 9.37
C PRO A 56 -9.64 -6.95 9.77
N LEU A 57 -9.61 -6.14 10.83
CA LEU A 57 -10.73 -5.30 11.24
C LEU A 57 -10.36 -3.83 11.45
N CYS A 58 -9.07 -3.48 11.37
CA CYS A 58 -8.60 -2.16 11.77
C CYS A 58 -8.09 -1.31 10.60
N SER A 59 -8.18 -1.79 9.35
CA SER A 59 -7.68 -1.03 8.19
C SER A 59 -8.36 0.32 8.06
N HIS A 60 -9.69 0.37 8.15
CA HIS A 60 -10.46 1.63 8.01
C HIS A 60 -10.15 2.67 9.10
N GLU A 61 -9.61 2.26 10.26
CA GLU A 61 -9.23 3.20 11.33
C GLU A 61 -7.73 3.53 11.29
N MET A 62 -6.89 2.55 10.93
CA MET A 62 -5.44 2.65 11.07
C MET A 62 -4.71 2.90 9.75
N GLN A 63 -5.34 2.68 8.59
CA GLN A 63 -4.70 2.97 7.32
C GLN A 63 -4.71 4.47 7.05
N PRO A 64 -3.53 5.11 7.01
CA PRO A 64 -3.46 6.55 6.75
C PRO A 64 -4.01 6.89 5.37
N LEU A 65 -3.88 5.98 4.41
CA LEU A 65 -4.38 6.15 3.05
C LEU A 65 -5.91 6.23 3.00
N ASP A 66 -6.60 5.32 3.70
CA ASP A 66 -8.06 5.31 3.76
C ASP A 66 -8.60 6.59 4.42
N ASN A 67 -8.03 6.97 5.56
CA ASN A 67 -8.54 8.08 6.37
C ASN A 67 -8.11 9.47 5.90
N SER A 68 -6.88 9.61 5.40
CA SER A 68 -6.34 10.94 5.07
C SER A 68 -6.49 11.28 3.59
N MET A 69 -6.53 10.28 2.70
CA MET A 69 -6.57 10.50 1.26
C MET A 69 -7.91 10.07 0.66
N TYR A 70 -8.30 8.80 0.83
CA TYR A 70 -9.49 8.27 0.17
C TYR A 70 -10.79 8.83 0.73
N GLY A 71 -10.92 9.00 2.05
CA GLY A 71 -12.11 9.59 2.67
C GLY A 71 -12.46 10.97 2.08
N PRO A 72 -11.56 11.97 2.16
CA PRO A 72 -11.78 13.28 1.56
C PRO A 72 -11.99 13.22 0.05
N PHE A 73 -11.22 12.40 -0.66
CA PHE A 73 -11.36 12.23 -2.11
C PHE A 73 -12.75 11.72 -2.50
N GLN A 74 -13.26 10.69 -1.82
CA GLN A 74 -14.58 10.13 -2.08
C GLN A 74 -15.70 11.14 -1.80
N SER A 75 -15.57 11.91 -0.72
CA SER A 75 -16.54 12.97 -0.39
C SER A 75 -16.61 14.02 -1.49
N CYS A 76 -15.48 14.61 -1.87
CA CYS A 76 -15.42 15.62 -2.92
C CYS A 76 -15.91 15.08 -4.27
N PHE A 77 -15.55 13.84 -4.60
CA PHE A 77 -16.02 13.20 -5.82
C PHE A 77 -17.54 13.01 -5.80
N GLY A 78 -18.11 12.61 -4.65
CA GLY A 78 -19.55 12.50 -4.45
C GLY A 78 -20.28 13.83 -4.67
N ASP A 79 -19.78 14.92 -4.10
CA ASP A 79 -20.36 16.27 -4.25
C ASP A 79 -20.38 16.70 -5.72
N VAL A 80 -19.27 16.48 -6.43
CA VAL A 80 -19.16 16.79 -7.87
C VAL A 80 -20.16 15.98 -8.68
N VAL A 81 -20.30 14.69 -8.41
CA VAL A 81 -21.24 13.81 -9.12
C VAL A 81 -22.70 14.21 -8.85
N GLN A 82 -23.05 14.57 -7.61
CA GLN A 82 -24.39 15.06 -7.27
C GLN A 82 -24.71 16.39 -7.97
N GLY A 83 -23.73 17.26 -8.16
CA GLY A 83 -23.89 18.50 -8.91
C GLY A 83 -24.21 18.31 -10.40
N PHE A 84 -24.08 17.10 -10.93
CA PHE A 84 -24.45 16.75 -12.31
C PHE A 84 -25.86 16.11 -12.44
N CYS A 85 -26.56 15.85 -11.33
CA CYS A 85 -27.96 15.38 -11.31
C CYS A 85 -28.92 16.54 -11.01
#